data_AF-A0A3D3MDR5-F1
#
_entry.id   AF-A0A3D3MDR5-F1
#
_cell.length_a   1.000
_cell.length_b   1.000
_cell.length_c   1.000
_cell.angle_alpha   90.00
_cell.angle_beta   90.00
_cell.angle_gamma   90.00
#
_symmetry.space_group_name_H-M   'P 1'
#
loop_
_entity.id
_entity.type
_entity.pdbx_description
1 polymer ?
#
loop_
_entity_poly.entity_id
_entity_poly.type
_entity_poly.pdbx_seq_one_letter_code
_entity_poly.pdbx_strand_id
1 'polypeptide(L)'
;MGKTELLIVIILFNILFVMFIVAVMVYIINYRQRKKEYLNEIEMKNELHQRELLSTQLEIQQATMQQIGRELHDNIGQKLTLVSLYVQQMLYENKAPEASERIDQVSQIINQSLQDLRSLSKTLTDDNINQKEIITLIQEEVDNTNSFRKCKVSFEHNFSQLDLGFVHKNVLLRITQEFIQNSIKHSGCQNIFINLNTSEDILWELTICDDGKGFDTKKVTSNGIGLTNMKNRAEIIGAQFSLESKENEGTTLHIIFKKQS
;
A
#
# COMPACT_ATOMS: atom_id res chain seq x y z
N MET A 1 -7.81 49.31 71.76
CA MET A 1 -8.26 48.60 70.55
C MET A 1 -9.50 47.81 70.90
N GLY A 2 -10.64 48.13 70.29
CA GLY A 2 -11.91 47.44 70.55
C GLY A 2 -11.91 46.04 69.93
N LYS A 3 -12.61 45.08 70.54
CA LYS A 3 -12.76 43.70 70.00
C LYS A 3 -13.24 43.70 68.53
N THR A 4 -14.02 44.71 68.14
CA THR A 4 -14.51 44.93 66.77
C THR A 4 -13.40 45.28 65.78
N GLU A 5 -12.43 46.11 66.14
CA GLU A 5 -11.31 46.49 65.26
C GLU A 5 -10.43 45.28 64.93
N LEU A 6 -10.14 44.45 65.94
CA LEU A 6 -9.37 43.21 65.76
C LEU A 6 -10.08 42.23 64.81
N LEU A 7 -11.41 42.12 64.95
CA LEU A 7 -12.23 41.22 64.15
C LEU A 7 -12.26 41.65 62.67
N ILE A 8 -12.33 42.96 62.41
CA ILE A 8 -12.25 43.53 61.05
C ILE A 8 -10.89 43.23 60.40
N VAL A 9 -9.78 43.42 61.14
CA VAL A 9 -8.44 43.14 60.61
C VAL A 9 -8.27 41.66 60.23
N ILE A 10 -8.75 40.74 61.07
CA ILE A 10 -8.69 39.30 60.79
C ILE A 10 -9.50 38.94 59.54
N ILE A 11 -10.70 39.51 59.38
CA ILE A 11 -11.54 39.26 58.18
C ILE A 11 -10.81 39.75 56.91
N LEU A 12 -10.27 40.97 56.92
CA LEU A 12 -9.54 41.53 55.79
C LEU A 12 -8.31 40.71 55.42
N PHE A 13 -7.55 40.26 56.41
CA PHE A 13 -6.40 39.38 56.19
C PHE A 13 -6.80 38.05 55.53
N ASN A 14 -7.87 37.41 56.01
CA ASN A 14 -8.37 36.16 55.41
C ASN A 14 -8.86 36.37 53.97
N ILE A 15 -9.56 37.46 53.69
CA ILE A 15 -10.00 37.79 52.32
C ILE A 15 -8.78 37.96 51.40
N LEU A 16 -7.77 38.70 51.85
CA LEU A 16 -6.53 38.91 51.07
C LEU A 16 -5.76 37.60 50.87
N PHE A 17 -5.70 36.74 51.89
CA PHE A 17 -5.06 35.44 51.81
C PHE A 17 -5.78 34.51 50.81
N VAL A 18 -7.11 34.47 50.83
CA VAL A 18 -7.89 33.71 49.85
C VAL A 18 -7.69 34.25 48.43
N MET A 19 -7.72 35.58 48.24
CA MET A 19 -7.44 36.18 46.93
C MET A 19 -6.05 35.83 46.41
N PHE A 20 -5.04 35.81 47.29
CA PHE A 20 -3.68 35.40 46.92
C PHE A 20 -3.63 33.93 46.48
N ILE A 21 -4.29 33.02 47.21
CA ILE A 21 -4.36 31.60 46.82
C ILE A 21 -5.04 31.44 45.45
N VAL A 22 -6.16 32.14 45.23
CA VAL A 22 -6.88 32.09 43.95
C VAL A 22 -6.01 32.61 42.81
N ALA A 23 -5.29 33.72 43.01
CA ALA A 23 -4.38 34.27 42.01
C ALA A 23 -3.24 33.29 41.66
N VAL A 24 -2.63 32.65 42.66
CA VAL A 24 -1.61 31.62 42.45
C VAL A 24 -2.20 30.41 41.72
N MET A 25 -3.41 29.97 42.08
CA MET A 25 -4.08 28.84 41.43
C MET A 25 -4.36 29.13 39.95
N VAL A 26 -4.90 30.32 39.63
CA VAL A 26 -5.13 30.77 38.25
C VAL A 26 -3.83 30.84 37.47
N TYR A 27 -2.77 31.40 38.06
CA TYR A 27 -1.45 31.44 37.44
C TYR A 27 -0.93 30.05 37.09
N ILE A 28 -1.02 29.08 38.02
CA ILE A 28 -0.60 27.69 37.79
C ILE A 28 -1.42 27.03 36.68
N ILE A 29 -2.74 27.24 36.66
CA ILE A 29 -3.62 26.67 35.61
C ILE A 29 -3.21 27.23 34.24
N ASN A 30 -3.07 28.55 34.11
CA ASN A 30 -2.67 29.20 32.86
C ASN A 30 -1.28 28.73 32.40
N TYR A 31 -0.33 28.59 33.33
CA TYR A 31 1.00 28.08 33.03
C TYR A 31 0.96 26.63 32.52
N ARG A 32 0.17 25.77 33.17
CA ARG A 32 -0.02 24.38 32.74
C ARG A 32 -0.69 24.27 31.37
N GLN A 33 -1.70 25.10 31.10
CA GLN A 33 -2.38 25.14 29.80
C GLN A 33 -1.40 25.53 28.69
N ARG A 34 -0.67 26.65 28.84
CA ARG A 34 0.35 27.08 27.87
C ARG A 34 1.44 26.03 27.65
N LYS A 35 1.88 25.37 28.72
CA LYS A 35 2.87 24.28 28.62
C LYS A 35 2.32 23.10 27.81
N LYS A 36 1.06 22.73 28.01
CA LYS A 36 0.41 21.65 27.25
C LYS A 36 0.27 22.01 25.77
N GLU A 37 -0.18 23.22 25.47
CA GLU A 37 -0.28 23.73 24.09
C GLU A 37 1.08 23.69 23.38
N TYR A 38 2.13 24.16 24.04
CA TYR A 38 3.49 24.13 23.50
C TYR A 38 4.00 22.71 23.24
N LEU A 39 3.74 21.76 24.15
CA LEU A 39 4.10 20.36 23.95
C LEU A 39 3.34 19.72 22.78
N ASN A 40 2.04 19.99 22.67
CA ASN A 40 1.23 19.53 21.55
C ASN A 40 1.72 20.12 20.21
N GLU A 41 2.14 21.38 20.18
CA GLU A 41 2.70 22.01 18.99
C GLU A 41 4.02 21.35 18.56
N ILE A 42 4.89 21.02 19.53
CA ILE A 42 6.13 20.27 19.27
C ILE A 42 5.83 18.88 18.74
N GLU A 43 4.89 18.16 19.37
CA GLU A 43 4.49 16.82 18.95
C GLU A 43 3.94 16.83 17.51
N MET A 44 3.04 17.77 17.20
CA MET A 44 2.50 17.94 15.85
C MET A 44 3.59 18.27 14.82
N LYS A 45 4.54 19.16 15.14
CA LYS A 45 5.68 19.46 14.25
C LYS A 45 6.58 18.25 14.03
N ASN A 46 6.82 17.46 15.08
CA ASN A 46 7.61 16.24 14.98
C ASN A 46 6.89 15.21 14.11
N GLU A 47 5.59 15.00 14.30
CA GLU A 47 4.79 14.09 13.48
C GLU A 47 4.79 14.51 12.00
N LEU A 48 4.59 15.80 11.72
CA LEU A 48 4.67 16.33 10.36
C LEU A 48 6.05 16.11 9.75
N HIS A 49 7.12 16.42 10.50
CA HIS A 49 8.48 16.21 10.04
C HIS A 49 8.79 14.73 9.77
N GLN A 50 8.33 13.81 10.63
CA GLN A 50 8.47 12.37 10.40
C GLN A 50 7.72 11.92 9.15
N ARG A 51 6.52 12.45 8.90
CA ARG A 51 5.77 12.18 7.66
C ARG A 51 6.48 12.70 6.42
N GLU A 52 7.03 13.91 6.47
CA GLU A 52 7.83 14.48 5.37
C GLU A 52 9.06 13.62 5.08
N LEU A 53 9.82 13.23 6.11
CA LEU A 53 10.98 12.36 5.96
C LEU A 53 10.61 11.02 5.31
N LEU A 54 9.51 10.41 5.77
CA LEU A 54 9.01 9.16 5.19
C LEU A 54 8.61 9.36 3.72
N SER A 55 7.92 10.47 3.39
CA SER A 55 7.55 10.79 2.01
C SER A 55 8.77 10.96 1.12
N THR A 56 9.77 11.73 1.56
CA THR A 56 11.03 11.92 0.82
C THR A 56 11.79 10.60 0.66
N GLN A 57 11.82 9.74 1.68
CA GLN A 57 12.46 8.44 1.57
C GLN A 57 11.75 7.55 0.54
N LEU A 58 10.42 7.56 0.51
CA LEU A 58 9.63 6.84 -0.50
C LEU A 58 9.88 7.38 -1.91
N GLU A 59 9.92 8.71 -2.08
CA GLU A 59 10.23 9.35 -3.36
C GLU A 59 11.63 8.98 -3.87
N ILE A 60 12.65 9.03 -3.00
CA ILE A 60 14.01 8.62 -3.33
C ILE A 60 14.05 7.14 -3.70
N GLN A 61 13.36 6.28 -2.95
CA GLN A 61 13.28 4.86 -3.25
C GLN A 61 12.63 4.61 -4.61
N GLN A 62 11.53 5.29 -4.93
CA GLN A 62 10.85 5.19 -6.21
C GLN A 62 11.73 5.67 -7.37
N ALA A 63 12.37 6.84 -7.24
CA ALA A 63 13.29 7.36 -8.24
C ALA A 63 14.47 6.40 -8.49
N THR A 64 15.01 5.81 -7.42
CA THR A 64 16.10 4.82 -7.50
C THR A 64 15.66 3.56 -8.25
N MET A 65 14.46 3.03 -7.93
CA MET A 65 13.92 1.86 -8.62
C MET A 65 13.70 2.13 -10.11
N GLN A 66 13.15 3.30 -10.46
CA GLN A 66 13.02 3.72 -11.86
C GLN A 66 14.38 3.83 -12.56
N GLN A 67 15.40 4.37 -11.90
CA GLN A 67 16.74 4.44 -12.47
C GLN A 67 17.30 3.04 -12.74
N ILE A 68 17.19 2.11 -11.77
CA ILE A 68 17.64 0.72 -11.93
C ILE A 68 16.92 0.05 -13.11
N GLY A 69 15.61 0.22 -13.22
CA GLY A 69 14.83 -0.38 -14.30
C GLY A 69 15.22 0.14 -15.69
N ARG A 70 15.58 1.43 -15.81
CA ARG A 70 16.15 2.01 -17.05
C ARG A 70 17.54 1.44 -17.35
N GLU A 71 18.41 1.37 -16.36
CA GLU A 71 19.78 0.82 -16.52
C GLU A 71 19.76 -0.65 -16.96
N LEU A 72 18.85 -1.45 -16.41
CA LEU A 72 18.67 -2.85 -16.81
C LEU A 72 18.24 -2.97 -18.28
N HIS A 73 17.24 -2.19 -18.70
CA HIS A 73 16.77 -2.18 -20.10
C HIS A 73 17.90 -1.80 -21.05
N ASP A 74 18.59 -0.69 -20.77
CA ASP A 74 19.55 -0.12 -21.69
C ASP A 74 20.87 -0.89 -21.72
N ASN A 75 21.37 -1.38 -20.58
CA ASN A 75 22.66 -2.08 -20.56
C ASN A 75 22.54 -3.59 -20.74
N ILE A 76 21.64 -4.25 -20.00
CA ILE A 76 21.57 -5.72 -20.02
C ILE A 76 20.62 -6.19 -21.13
N GLY A 77 19.48 -5.51 -21.32
CA GLY A 77 18.54 -5.82 -22.40
C GLY A 77 19.17 -5.71 -23.79
N GLN A 78 19.95 -4.66 -24.05
CA GLN A 78 20.65 -4.49 -25.33
C GLN A 78 21.74 -5.56 -25.55
N LYS A 79 22.52 -5.89 -24.52
CA LYS A 79 23.58 -6.92 -24.61
C LYS A 79 22.99 -8.30 -24.87
N LEU A 80 21.92 -8.69 -24.17
CA LEU A 80 21.26 -9.98 -24.42
C LEU A 80 20.63 -10.04 -25.82
N THR A 81 20.09 -8.92 -26.32
CA THR A 81 19.58 -8.84 -27.69
C THR A 81 20.71 -9.10 -28.71
N LEU A 82 21.88 -8.52 -28.47
CA LEU A 82 23.07 -8.74 -29.31
C LEU A 82 23.57 -10.19 -29.25
N VAL A 83 23.56 -10.82 -28.08
CA VAL A 83 23.92 -12.26 -27.96
C VAL A 83 22.89 -13.13 -28.70
N SER A 84 21.59 -12.82 -28.61
CA SER A 84 20.53 -13.53 -29.36
C SER A 84 20.79 -13.46 -30.87
N LEU A 85 21.17 -12.29 -31.39
CA LEU A 85 21.53 -12.09 -32.79
C LEU A 85 22.76 -12.92 -33.21
N TYR A 86 23.83 -12.94 -32.41
CA TYR A 86 25.02 -13.75 -32.72
C TYR A 86 24.73 -15.25 -32.72
N VAL A 87 23.89 -15.71 -31.81
CA VAL A 87 23.48 -17.12 -31.72
C VAL A 87 22.62 -17.51 -32.95
N GLN A 88 21.71 -16.65 -33.39
CA GLN A 88 20.95 -16.84 -34.63
C GLN A 88 21.84 -16.87 -35.87
N GLN A 89 22.87 -16.02 -35.93
CA GLN A 89 23.84 -16.04 -37.03
C GLN A 89 24.63 -17.36 -37.06
N MET A 90 25.06 -17.87 -35.89
CA MET A 90 25.77 -19.15 -35.81
C MET A 90 24.90 -20.34 -36.23
N LEU A 91 23.59 -20.31 -35.97
CA LEU A 91 22.62 -21.30 -36.47
C LEU A 91 22.56 -21.31 -38.02
N TYR A 92 22.65 -20.13 -38.64
CA TYR A 92 22.62 -20.01 -40.09
C TYR A 92 23.92 -20.49 -40.75
N GLU A 93 25.07 -20.30 -40.09
CA GLU A 93 26.39 -20.63 -40.63
C GLU A 93 26.84 -22.09 -40.37
N ASN A 94 26.34 -22.76 -39.32
CA ASN A 94 26.73 -24.14 -38.97
C ASN A 94 25.91 -25.22 -39.71
N LYS A 95 26.60 -26.20 -40.33
CA LYS A 95 26.00 -27.35 -41.03
C LYS A 95 25.95 -28.66 -40.21
N ALA A 96 26.38 -28.65 -38.95
CA ALA A 96 26.42 -29.83 -38.10
C ALA A 96 25.16 -29.94 -37.21
N PRO A 97 24.42 -31.08 -37.24
CA PRO A 97 23.13 -31.22 -36.54
C PRO A 97 23.20 -31.00 -35.02
N GLU A 98 24.23 -31.55 -34.37
CA GLU A 98 24.39 -31.53 -32.91
C GLU A 98 24.80 -30.16 -32.35
N ALA A 99 25.52 -29.37 -33.16
CA ALA A 99 25.85 -27.99 -32.83
C ALA A 99 24.62 -27.08 -32.97
N SER A 100 23.79 -27.32 -33.98
CA SER A 100 22.55 -26.57 -34.21
C SER A 100 21.58 -26.68 -33.02
N GLU A 101 21.40 -27.89 -32.47
CA GLU A 101 20.48 -28.12 -31.34
C GLU A 101 20.93 -27.41 -30.05
N ARG A 102 22.23 -27.41 -29.73
CA ARG A 102 22.76 -26.69 -28.56
C ARG A 102 22.69 -25.17 -28.74
N ILE A 103 22.91 -24.67 -29.95
CA ILE A 103 22.84 -23.23 -30.24
C ILE A 103 21.37 -22.76 -30.16
N ASP A 104 20.41 -23.58 -30.59
CA ASP A 104 18.98 -23.27 -30.44
C ASP A 104 18.55 -23.21 -28.96
N GLN A 105 19.03 -24.14 -28.13
CA GLN A 105 18.78 -24.10 -26.67
C GLN A 105 19.36 -22.82 -26.02
N VAL A 106 20.56 -22.40 -26.42
CA VAL A 106 21.16 -21.14 -25.94
C VAL A 106 20.33 -19.93 -26.39
N SER A 107 19.83 -19.94 -27.63
CA SER A 107 18.93 -18.91 -28.16
C SER A 107 17.65 -18.79 -27.33
N GLN A 108 17.03 -19.93 -27.00
CA GLN A 108 15.82 -19.97 -26.17
C GLN A 108 16.05 -19.40 -24.77
N ILE A 109 17.17 -19.77 -24.11
CA ILE A 109 17.52 -19.26 -22.77
C ILE A 109 17.74 -17.73 -22.80
N ILE A 110 18.40 -17.21 -23.83
CA ILE A 110 18.62 -15.76 -23.97
C ILE A 110 17.30 -15.03 -24.21
N ASN A 111 16.42 -15.56 -25.07
CA ASN A 111 15.13 -14.94 -25.34
C ASN A 111 14.21 -14.96 -24.11
N GLN A 112 14.24 -16.03 -23.31
CA GLN A 112 13.54 -16.08 -22.03
C GLN A 112 14.10 -15.05 -21.05
N SER A 113 15.42 -14.97 -20.93
CA SER A 113 16.09 -13.98 -20.06
C SER A 113 15.78 -12.53 -20.48
N LEU A 114 15.62 -12.27 -21.78
CA LEU A 114 15.18 -10.99 -22.31
C LEU A 114 13.74 -10.67 -21.93
N GLN A 115 12.83 -11.64 -21.99
CA GLN A 115 11.45 -11.46 -21.55
C GLN A 115 11.38 -11.15 -20.05
N ASP A 116 12.11 -11.92 -19.24
CA ASP A 116 12.15 -11.73 -17.78
C ASP A 116 12.71 -10.35 -17.43
N LEU A 117 13.77 -9.92 -18.11
CA LEU A 117 14.37 -8.60 -17.92
C LEU A 117 13.44 -7.47 -18.35
N ARG A 118 12.75 -7.59 -19.48
CA ARG A 118 11.78 -6.58 -19.93
C ARG A 118 10.60 -6.47 -18.96
N SER A 119 10.13 -7.59 -18.42
CA SER A 119 9.09 -7.62 -17.39
C SER A 119 9.54 -6.93 -16.09
N LEU A 120 10.77 -7.23 -15.64
CA LEU A 120 11.36 -6.61 -14.45
C LEU A 120 11.60 -5.11 -14.64
N SER A 121 12.19 -4.70 -15.78
CA SER A 121 12.41 -3.30 -16.12
C SER A 121 11.08 -2.54 -16.14
N LYS A 122 10.05 -3.07 -16.82
CA LYS A 122 8.70 -2.48 -16.82
C LYS A 122 8.17 -2.30 -15.41
N THR A 123 8.25 -3.32 -14.56
CA THR A 123 7.82 -3.24 -13.14
C THR A 123 8.57 -2.16 -12.35
N LEU A 124 9.84 -1.89 -12.69
CA LEU A 124 10.70 -0.92 -12.00
C LEU A 124 10.54 0.52 -12.53
N THR A 125 10.22 0.70 -13.81
CA THR A 125 10.12 2.02 -14.46
C THR A 125 8.71 2.56 -14.63
N ASP A 126 7.69 1.71 -14.56
CA ASP A 126 6.32 2.13 -14.82
C ASP A 126 5.80 3.05 -13.71
N ASP A 127 5.75 4.35 -14.01
CA ASP A 127 4.90 5.35 -13.33
C ASP A 127 3.41 5.21 -13.75
N ASN A 128 3.05 4.06 -14.34
CA ASN A 128 1.71 3.75 -14.88
C ASN A 128 0.59 4.03 -13.86
N ILE A 129 0.88 3.80 -12.58
CA ILE A 129 -0.09 4.03 -11.50
C ILE A 129 -0.52 5.50 -11.43
N ASN A 130 0.40 6.43 -11.72
CA ASN A 130 0.10 7.86 -11.65
C ASN A 130 -0.66 8.35 -12.89
N GLN A 131 -0.36 7.78 -14.07
CA GLN A 131 -0.90 8.23 -15.36
C GLN A 131 -2.25 7.57 -15.73
N LYS A 132 -2.59 6.43 -15.13
CA LYS A 132 -3.81 5.68 -15.43
C LYS A 132 -4.87 5.83 -14.35
N GLU A 133 -6.12 5.62 -14.73
CA GLU A 133 -7.23 5.47 -13.78
C GLU A 133 -7.16 4.11 -13.09
N ILE A 134 -7.69 4.03 -11.86
CA ILE A 134 -7.67 2.79 -11.07
C ILE A 134 -8.41 1.64 -11.77
N ILE A 135 -9.50 1.96 -12.48
CA ILE A 135 -10.26 0.97 -13.24
C ILE A 135 -9.41 0.31 -14.32
N THR A 136 -8.57 1.09 -15.01
CA THR A 136 -7.67 0.59 -16.05
C THR A 136 -6.60 -0.31 -15.45
N LEU A 137 -6.01 0.10 -14.31
CA LEU A 137 -4.98 -0.67 -13.62
C LEU A 137 -5.50 -2.04 -13.14
N ILE A 138 -6.71 -2.07 -12.55
CA ILE A 138 -7.32 -3.33 -12.10
C ILE A 138 -7.72 -4.19 -13.30
N GLN A 139 -8.29 -3.61 -14.35
CA GLN A 139 -8.66 -4.35 -15.56
C GLN A 139 -7.44 -4.98 -16.24
N GLU A 140 -6.32 -4.26 -16.34
CA GLU A 140 -5.07 -4.82 -16.86
C GLU A 140 -4.58 -6.00 -16.03
N GLU A 141 -4.67 -5.93 -14.69
CA GLU A 141 -4.31 -7.05 -13.81
C GLU A 141 -5.24 -8.26 -13.99
N VAL A 142 -6.54 -8.03 -14.19
CA VAL A 142 -7.55 -9.05 -14.49
C VAL A 142 -7.24 -9.74 -15.81
N ASP A 143 -6.98 -8.97 -16.87
CA ASP A 143 -6.68 -9.49 -18.20
C ASP A 143 -5.36 -10.29 -18.20
N ASN A 144 -4.34 -9.77 -17.52
CA ASN A 144 -3.06 -10.45 -17.33
C ASN A 144 -3.28 -11.79 -16.59
N THR A 145 -4.06 -11.79 -15.52
CA THR A 145 -4.34 -13.01 -14.75
C THR A 145 -5.11 -14.04 -15.58
N ASN A 146 -6.14 -13.60 -16.29
CA ASN A 146 -6.96 -14.45 -17.16
C ASN A 146 -6.16 -15.07 -18.31
N SER A 147 -5.10 -14.38 -18.79
CA SER A 147 -4.22 -14.91 -19.85
C SER A 147 -3.53 -16.23 -19.47
N PHE A 148 -3.27 -16.44 -18.18
CA PHE A 148 -2.65 -17.67 -17.67
C PHE A 148 -3.62 -18.86 -17.56
N ARG A 149 -4.94 -18.64 -17.74
CA ARG A 149 -6.00 -19.66 -17.72
C ARG A 149 -6.03 -20.58 -16.49
N LYS A 150 -5.47 -20.13 -15.36
CA LYS A 150 -5.47 -20.89 -14.09
C LYS A 150 -6.70 -20.66 -13.24
N CYS A 151 -7.26 -19.46 -13.30
CA CYS A 151 -8.44 -19.02 -12.57
C CYS A 151 -9.12 -17.93 -13.39
N LYS A 152 -10.47 -17.88 -13.35
CA LYS A 152 -11.23 -16.84 -14.02
C LYS A 152 -11.43 -15.66 -13.07
N VAL A 153 -10.96 -14.49 -13.45
CA VAL A 153 -11.13 -13.25 -12.68
C VAL A 153 -12.13 -12.35 -13.39
N SER A 154 -13.09 -11.81 -12.65
CA SER A 154 -14.02 -10.78 -13.14
C SER A 154 -13.95 -9.52 -12.29
N PHE A 155 -14.09 -8.37 -12.93
CA PHE A 155 -14.06 -7.07 -12.29
C PHE A 155 -15.32 -6.26 -12.64
N GLU A 156 -15.96 -5.70 -11.63
CA GLU A 156 -17.13 -4.83 -11.75
C GLU A 156 -16.95 -3.55 -10.91
N HIS A 157 -17.63 -2.47 -11.32
CA HIS A 157 -17.66 -1.19 -10.61
C HIS A 157 -18.96 -0.42 -10.89
N ASN A 158 -19.38 0.45 -9.96
CA ASN A 158 -20.64 1.21 -10.06
C ASN A 158 -20.49 2.70 -10.43
N PHE A 159 -19.28 3.18 -10.73
CA PHE A 159 -18.99 4.58 -11.01
C PHE A 159 -18.35 4.77 -12.38
N SER A 160 -18.49 5.97 -12.97
CA SER A 160 -17.84 6.33 -14.23
C SER A 160 -16.42 6.84 -14.05
N GLN A 161 -16.16 7.60 -12.99
CA GLN A 161 -14.84 8.15 -12.67
C GLN A 161 -14.65 8.18 -11.15
N LEU A 162 -13.44 7.85 -10.70
CA LEU A 162 -13.02 7.92 -9.31
C LEU A 162 -11.62 8.52 -9.26
N ASP A 163 -11.51 9.75 -8.76
CA ASP A 163 -10.22 10.43 -8.63
C ASP A 163 -9.51 9.96 -7.35
N LEU A 164 -8.35 9.34 -7.53
CA LEU A 164 -7.54 8.80 -6.45
C LEU A 164 -6.10 9.30 -6.62
N GLY A 165 -5.52 9.81 -5.53
CA GLY A 165 -4.09 10.07 -5.49
C GLY A 165 -3.26 8.79 -5.67
N PHE A 166 -2.00 8.94 -6.09
CA PHE A 166 -1.06 7.85 -6.33
C PHE A 166 -1.03 6.79 -5.22
N VAL A 167 -0.98 7.23 -3.95
CA VAL A 167 -0.89 6.34 -2.79
C VAL A 167 -2.11 5.40 -2.71
N HIS A 168 -3.32 5.92 -2.92
CA HIS A 168 -4.54 5.12 -2.91
C HIS A 168 -4.56 4.12 -4.06
N LYS A 169 -4.23 4.57 -5.28
CA LYS A 169 -4.16 3.68 -6.46
C LYS A 169 -3.14 2.56 -6.24
N ASN A 170 -1.97 2.88 -5.70
CA ASN A 170 -0.92 1.91 -5.42
C ASN A 170 -1.36 0.87 -4.39
N VAL A 171 -1.95 1.30 -3.29
CA VAL A 171 -2.43 0.39 -2.24
C VAL A 171 -3.50 -0.55 -2.78
N LEU A 172 -4.52 -0.01 -3.47
CA LEU A 172 -5.58 -0.83 -4.07
C LEU A 172 -5.00 -1.88 -5.03
N LEU A 173 -4.15 -1.47 -5.97
CA LEU A 173 -3.57 -2.37 -6.94
C LEU A 173 -2.71 -3.46 -6.28
N ARG A 174 -1.88 -3.10 -5.29
CA ARG A 174 -1.02 -4.06 -4.57
C ARG A 174 -1.82 -5.06 -3.76
N ILE A 175 -2.91 -4.62 -3.13
CA ILE A 175 -3.79 -5.52 -2.39
C ILE A 175 -4.51 -6.48 -3.34
N THR A 176 -5.03 -5.98 -4.46
CA THR A 176 -5.66 -6.81 -5.49
C THR A 176 -4.69 -7.87 -6.02
N GLN A 177 -3.46 -7.48 -6.35
CA GLN A 177 -2.40 -8.39 -6.81
C GLN A 177 -2.08 -9.47 -5.78
N GLU A 178 -1.87 -9.07 -4.52
CA GLU A 178 -1.55 -9.99 -3.43
C GLU A 178 -2.70 -10.98 -3.16
N PHE A 179 -3.95 -10.51 -3.20
CA PHE A 179 -5.12 -11.38 -3.05
C PHE A 179 -5.20 -12.41 -4.17
N ILE A 180 -5.15 -11.97 -5.44
CA ILE A 180 -5.18 -12.87 -6.61
C ILE A 180 -4.06 -13.91 -6.52
N GLN A 181 -2.85 -13.47 -6.17
CA GLN A 181 -1.71 -14.36 -6.07
C GLN A 181 -1.90 -15.39 -4.95
N ASN A 182 -2.46 -15.00 -3.81
CA ASN A 182 -2.75 -15.89 -2.70
C ASN A 182 -3.83 -16.91 -3.06
N SER A 183 -4.91 -16.49 -3.73
CA SER A 183 -5.97 -17.41 -4.17
C SER A 183 -5.45 -18.44 -5.18
N ILE A 184 -4.69 -18.00 -6.20
CA ILE A 184 -4.10 -18.90 -7.21
C ILE A 184 -3.10 -19.88 -6.58
N LYS A 185 -2.27 -19.44 -5.63
CA LYS A 185 -1.25 -20.29 -5.01
C LYS A 185 -1.81 -21.26 -3.97
N HIS A 186 -2.81 -20.82 -3.21
CA HIS A 186 -3.20 -21.50 -1.97
C HIS A 186 -4.64 -22.00 -1.97
N SER A 187 -5.59 -21.33 -2.61
CA SER A 187 -7.01 -21.67 -2.45
C SER A 187 -7.52 -22.70 -3.45
N GLY A 188 -6.90 -22.80 -4.64
CA GLY A 188 -7.38 -23.67 -5.71
C GLY A 188 -8.69 -23.19 -6.33
N CYS A 189 -9.00 -21.90 -6.22
CA CYS A 189 -10.19 -21.26 -6.74
C CYS A 189 -10.31 -21.40 -8.27
N GLN A 190 -11.55 -21.53 -8.74
CA GLN A 190 -11.89 -21.45 -10.16
C GLN A 190 -12.29 -20.02 -10.56
N ASN A 191 -12.84 -19.25 -9.61
CA ASN A 191 -13.33 -17.91 -9.86
C ASN A 191 -12.87 -16.93 -8.76
N ILE A 192 -12.49 -15.73 -9.20
CA ILE A 192 -12.24 -14.58 -8.34
C ILE A 192 -13.12 -13.42 -8.82
N PHE A 193 -13.83 -12.81 -7.90
CA PHE A 193 -14.71 -11.67 -8.15
C PHE A 193 -14.14 -10.42 -7.46
N ILE A 194 -13.86 -9.38 -8.23
CA ILE A 194 -13.39 -8.08 -7.74
C ILE A 194 -14.49 -7.06 -7.97
N ASN A 195 -14.85 -6.31 -6.94
CA ASN A 195 -15.84 -5.23 -7.03
C ASN A 195 -15.28 -3.96 -6.39
N LEU A 196 -15.29 -2.84 -7.12
CA LEU A 196 -14.87 -1.54 -6.62
C LEU A 196 -16.04 -0.56 -6.76
N ASN A 197 -16.61 -0.12 -5.64
CA ASN A 197 -17.82 0.69 -5.63
C ASN A 197 -17.67 1.98 -4.82
N THR A 198 -18.57 2.92 -5.06
CA THR A 198 -18.73 4.17 -4.28
C THR A 198 -20.16 4.27 -3.74
N SER A 199 -20.36 5.02 -2.65
CA SER A 199 -21.68 5.32 -2.10
C SER A 199 -21.73 6.72 -1.46
N GLU A 200 -22.87 7.10 -0.85
CA GLU A 200 -23.02 8.41 -0.20
C GLU A 200 -22.03 8.61 0.96
N ASP A 201 -21.87 7.61 1.84
CA ASP A 201 -21.00 7.71 3.03
C ASP A 201 -19.58 7.11 2.83
N ILE A 202 -19.40 6.35 1.76
CA ILE A 202 -18.15 5.65 1.45
C ILE A 202 -17.51 6.27 0.21
N LEU A 203 -16.26 6.72 0.32
CA LEU A 203 -15.54 7.26 -0.83
C LEU A 203 -15.29 6.16 -1.85
N TRP A 204 -14.80 5.00 -1.38
CA TRP A 204 -14.72 3.79 -2.16
C TRP A 204 -14.68 2.54 -1.26
N GLU A 205 -15.16 1.43 -1.80
CA GLU A 205 -15.16 0.10 -1.19
C GLU A 205 -14.64 -0.92 -2.21
N LEU A 206 -13.56 -1.61 -1.84
CA LEU A 206 -13.01 -2.73 -2.60
C LEU A 206 -13.41 -4.04 -1.92
N THR A 207 -14.14 -4.88 -2.64
CA THR A 207 -14.46 -6.25 -2.24
C THR A 207 -13.80 -7.22 -3.20
N ILE A 208 -13.06 -8.20 -2.68
CA ILE A 208 -12.46 -9.28 -3.47
C ILE A 208 -12.84 -10.62 -2.86
N CYS A 209 -13.39 -11.52 -3.66
CA CYS A 209 -13.84 -12.84 -3.22
C CYS A 209 -13.26 -13.94 -4.11
N ASP A 210 -12.79 -15.04 -3.53
CA ASP A 210 -12.45 -16.27 -4.26
C ASP A 210 -13.30 -17.46 -3.79
N ASP A 211 -13.62 -18.36 -4.72
CA ASP A 211 -14.43 -19.57 -4.48
C ASP A 211 -13.59 -20.80 -4.07
N GLY A 212 -12.38 -20.58 -3.56
CA GLY A 212 -11.46 -21.66 -3.22
C GLY A 212 -11.77 -22.35 -1.90
N LYS A 213 -10.81 -23.13 -1.40
CA LYS A 213 -10.97 -23.95 -0.20
C LYS A 213 -11.10 -23.16 1.12
N GLY A 214 -10.90 -21.86 1.11
CA GLY A 214 -10.85 -21.01 2.31
C GLY A 214 -9.87 -21.50 3.39
N PHE A 215 -9.92 -20.89 4.57
CA PHE A 215 -9.14 -21.29 5.74
C PHE A 215 -9.79 -20.81 7.03
N ASP A 216 -9.48 -21.49 8.15
CA ASP A 216 -9.92 -21.05 9.47
C ASP A 216 -9.06 -19.87 9.95
N THR A 217 -9.66 -18.67 9.93
CA THR A 217 -9.02 -17.43 10.38
C THR A 217 -8.58 -17.46 11.84
N LYS A 218 -9.15 -18.34 12.69
CA LYS A 218 -8.80 -18.48 14.11
C LYS A 218 -7.65 -19.45 14.36
N LYS A 219 -7.38 -20.40 13.46
CA LYS A 219 -6.28 -21.37 13.57
C LYS A 219 -4.96 -20.88 12.97
N VAL A 220 -4.99 -19.80 12.19
CA VAL A 220 -3.79 -19.17 11.65
C VAL A 220 -3.09 -18.37 12.75
N THR A 221 -2.21 -19.02 13.50
CA THR A 221 -1.44 -18.44 14.62
C THR A 221 -0.33 -17.50 14.16
N SER A 222 0.07 -17.56 12.90
CA SER A 222 0.90 -16.57 12.24
C SER A 222 0.12 -16.01 11.06
N ASN A 223 -0.35 -14.76 11.14
CA ASN A 223 -0.81 -14.06 9.94
C ASN A 223 0.26 -14.24 8.85
N GLY A 224 -0.06 -14.93 7.76
CA GLY A 224 0.88 -15.10 6.66
C GLY A 224 1.38 -13.72 6.23
N ILE A 225 2.65 -13.63 5.81
CA ILE A 225 3.30 -12.35 5.43
C ILE A 225 2.39 -11.54 4.48
N GLY A 226 1.70 -12.20 3.54
CA GLY A 226 0.74 -11.58 2.62
C GLY A 226 -0.46 -10.91 3.30
N LEU A 227 -1.11 -11.59 4.27
CA LEU A 227 -2.26 -11.04 5.00
C LEU A 227 -1.87 -9.84 5.86
N THR A 228 -0.74 -9.93 6.56
CA THR A 228 -0.20 -8.80 7.34
C THR A 228 0.15 -7.62 6.44
N ASN A 229 0.74 -7.89 5.27
CA ASN A 229 1.08 -6.85 4.31
C ASN A 229 -0.17 -6.14 3.77
N MET A 230 -1.23 -6.88 3.41
CA MET A 230 -2.48 -6.27 2.94
C MET A 230 -3.12 -5.40 4.03
N LYS A 231 -3.16 -5.88 5.28
CA LYS A 231 -3.68 -5.11 6.41
C LYS A 231 -2.87 -3.83 6.65
N ASN A 232 -1.55 -3.92 6.75
CA ASN A 232 -0.68 -2.77 6.97
C ASN A 232 -0.82 -1.73 5.85
N ARG A 233 -0.97 -2.17 4.58
CA ARG A 233 -1.18 -1.28 3.43
C ARG A 233 -2.51 -0.53 3.53
N ALA A 234 -3.59 -1.20 3.96
CA ALA A 234 -4.87 -0.53 4.19
C ALA A 234 -4.77 0.50 5.33
N GLU A 235 -4.06 0.18 6.41
CA GLU A 235 -3.83 1.09 7.54
C GLU A 235 -3.04 2.35 7.14
N ILE A 236 -2.05 2.23 6.23
CA ILE A 236 -1.25 3.38 5.73
C ILE A 236 -2.13 4.48 5.12
N ILE A 237 -3.20 4.10 4.42
CA ILE A 237 -4.15 5.04 3.81
C ILE A 237 -5.35 5.36 4.71
N GLY A 238 -5.38 4.84 5.95
CA GLY A 238 -6.50 5.02 6.87
C GLY A 238 -7.77 4.28 6.47
N ALA A 239 -7.67 3.24 5.65
CA ALA A 239 -8.80 2.41 5.25
C ALA A 239 -9.09 1.31 6.29
N GLN A 240 -10.37 0.95 6.41
CA GLN A 240 -10.80 -0.19 7.22
C GLN A 240 -10.55 -1.47 6.45
N PHE A 241 -10.00 -2.49 7.12
CA PHE A 241 -9.69 -3.79 6.55
C PHE A 241 -10.46 -4.88 7.30
N SER A 242 -11.19 -5.73 6.58
CA SER A 242 -11.75 -6.97 7.11
C SER A 242 -11.55 -8.11 6.13
N LEU A 243 -11.28 -9.30 6.66
CA LEU A 243 -11.12 -10.52 5.87
C LEU A 243 -11.87 -11.64 6.55
N GLU A 244 -12.72 -12.29 5.78
CA GLU A 244 -13.54 -13.41 6.18
C GLU A 244 -13.13 -14.63 5.34
N SER A 245 -12.87 -15.75 6.00
CA SER A 245 -12.59 -17.00 5.32
C SER A 245 -13.16 -18.13 6.13
N LYS A 246 -13.68 -19.14 5.43
CA LYS A 246 -14.22 -20.35 6.03
C LYS A 246 -13.88 -21.54 5.16
N GLU A 247 -13.51 -22.64 5.80
CA GLU A 247 -13.14 -23.88 5.09
C GLU A 247 -14.26 -24.30 4.13
N ASN A 248 -13.89 -24.51 2.87
CA ASN A 248 -14.72 -24.86 1.71
C ASN A 248 -15.74 -23.81 1.26
N GLU A 249 -15.69 -22.58 1.78
CA GLU A 249 -16.58 -21.47 1.38
C GLU A 249 -15.82 -20.30 0.74
N GLY A 250 -14.49 -20.41 0.59
CA GLY A 250 -13.66 -19.38 -0.04
C GLY A 250 -13.13 -18.34 0.93
N THR A 251 -12.70 -17.21 0.38
CA THR A 251 -12.17 -16.06 1.12
C THR A 251 -12.74 -14.78 0.56
N THR A 252 -13.17 -13.88 1.43
CA THR A 252 -13.65 -12.55 1.08
C THR A 252 -12.85 -11.49 1.82
N LEU A 253 -12.29 -10.55 1.08
CA LEU A 253 -11.59 -9.38 1.56
C LEU A 253 -12.47 -8.14 1.32
N HIS A 254 -12.64 -7.31 2.34
CA HIS A 254 -13.29 -6.02 2.24
C HIS A 254 -12.36 -4.90 2.72
N ILE A 255 -12.29 -3.83 1.93
CA ILE A 255 -11.56 -2.61 2.27
C ILE A 255 -12.46 -1.42 2.03
N ILE A 256 -12.66 -0.61 3.06
CA ILE A 256 -13.58 0.52 3.05
C ILE A 256 -12.82 1.79 3.42
N PHE A 257 -12.92 2.82 2.57
CA PHE A 257 -12.44 4.15 2.90
C PHE A 257 -13.61 5.13 2.92
N LYS A 258 -13.86 5.71 4.10
CA LYS A 258 -14.99 6.64 4.33
C LYS A 258 -14.63 8.05 3.89
N LYS A 259 -15.62 8.84 3.49
CA LYS A 259 -15.42 10.27 3.24
C LYS A 259 -15.06 10.96 4.56
N GLN A 260 -13.99 11.75 4.56
CA GLN A 260 -13.67 12.60 5.70
C GLN A 260 -14.71 13.73 5.76
N SER A 261 -15.36 13.88 6.91
CA SER A 261 -16.34 14.94 7.19
C SER A 261 -15.70 16.32 7.20
#